data_AF-A0A2W6ZE12-F1
#
_entry.id   AF-A0A2W6ZE12-F1
#
_cell.length_a   1.000
_cell.length_b   1.000
_cell.length_c   1.000
_cell.angle_alpha   90.00
_cell.angle_beta   90.00
_cell.angle_gamma   90.00
#
_symmetry.space_group_name_H-M   'P 1'
#
loop_
_entity.id
_entity.type
_entity.pdbx_description
1 polymer ?
#
loop_
_entity_poly.entity_id
_entity_poly.type
_entity_poly.pdbx_seq_one_letter_code
_entity_poly.pdbx_strand_id
1 'polypeptide(L)' 'MMAGYCSGRHSPATESRRRYTVVPRAGGWSVSVNGACTRPFANRQAAERIAATLQRQADRLRGRQ' A
#
# COMPACT_ATOMS: atom_id res chain seq x y z
N MET A 1 -15.95 -15.66 22.76
CA MET A 1 -16.12 -15.99 21.33
C MET A 1 -14.97 -15.35 20.56
N MET A 2 -14.24 -16.15 19.79
CA MET A 2 -13.00 -15.78 19.09
C MET A 2 -13.27 -15.02 17.78
N ALA A 3 -12.47 -14.00 17.51
CA ALA A 3 -12.12 -13.58 16.16
C ALA A 3 -10.63 -13.21 16.15
N GLY A 4 -9.81 -14.18 15.78
CA GLY A 4 -8.36 -14.01 15.64
C GLY A 4 -8.06 -13.04 14.51
N TYR A 5 -7.39 -11.93 14.84
CA TYR A 5 -6.89 -10.99 13.85
C TYR A 5 -5.74 -11.63 13.09
N CYS A 6 -5.83 -11.60 11.75
CA CYS A 6 -4.96 -12.26 10.80
C CYS A 6 -3.46 -12.22 11.18
N SER A 7 -2.95 -13.39 11.56
CA SER A 7 -1.52 -13.71 11.60
C SER A 7 -0.96 -13.79 10.18
N GLY A 8 -0.77 -12.64 9.54
CA GLY A 8 0.00 -12.52 8.30
C GLY A 8 1.35 -11.91 8.61
N ARG A 9 2.32 -12.72 9.07
CA ARG A 9 3.73 -12.34 9.16
C ARG A 9 4.22 -11.97 7.76
N HIS A 10 4.28 -10.67 7.44
CA HIS A 10 5.08 -10.18 6.33
C HIS A 10 6.33 -9.52 6.94
N SER A 11 7.44 -10.25 6.85
CA SER A 11 8.75 -9.88 7.36
C SER A 11 9.20 -8.49 6.87
N PRO A 12 9.98 -7.74 7.68
CA PRO A 12 10.47 -6.42 7.32
C PRO A 12 11.64 -6.56 6.34
N ALA A 13 11.34 -6.74 5.06
CA ALA A 13 12.38 -6.82 4.03
C ALA A 13 12.74 -5.42 3.52
N THR A 14 13.81 -4.89 4.11
CA THR A 14 14.83 -4.07 3.45
C THR A 14 14.43 -2.61 3.17
N GLU A 15 15.39 -1.71 3.33
CA GLU A 15 15.38 -0.27 2.99
C GLU A 15 15.15 0.03 1.49
N SER A 16 14.29 -0.74 0.84
CA SER A 16 13.90 -0.58 -0.54
C SER A 16 12.87 0.54 -0.59
N ARG A 17 13.25 1.69 -1.16
CA ARG A 17 12.40 2.83 -1.60
C ARG A 17 10.92 2.56 -1.34
N ARG A 18 10.28 3.19 -0.35
CA ARG A 18 8.84 3.03 -0.03
C ARG A 18 8.00 2.90 -1.31
N ARG A 19 7.71 1.67 -1.74
CA ARG A 19 6.99 1.39 -2.98
C ARG A 19 5.52 1.23 -2.63
N TYR A 20 4.70 2.15 -3.13
CA TYR A 20 3.25 1.99 -3.06
C TYR A 20 2.83 0.88 -4.02
N THR A 21 2.29 -0.21 -3.48
CA THR A 21 1.88 -1.38 -4.26
C THR A 21 0.36 -1.52 -4.27
N VAL A 22 -0.20 -2.04 -5.35
CA VAL A 22 -1.64 -2.33 -5.42
C VAL A 22 -1.88 -3.78 -5.08
N VAL A 23 -2.73 -4.03 -4.08
CA VAL A 23 -3.06 -5.36 -3.58
C VAL A 23 -4.56 -5.63 -3.68
N PRO A 24 -4.98 -6.86 -4.03
CA PRO A 24 -6.39 -7.24 -4.00
C PRO A 24 -6.88 -7.36 -2.54
N ARG A 25 -8.11 -6.95 -2.27
CA ARG A 25 -8.79 -6.97 -0.96
C ARG A 25 -10.25 -7.33 -1.12
N ALA A 26 -10.89 -7.76 -0.03
CA ALA A 26 -12.34 -7.91 0.01
C ALA A 26 -13.00 -6.55 -0.34
N GLY A 27 -13.75 -6.51 -1.45
CA GLY A 27 -14.37 -5.28 -1.96
C GLY A 27 -13.54 -4.48 -2.97
N GLY A 28 -12.40 -4.98 -3.45
CA GLY A 28 -11.68 -4.40 -4.59
C GLY A 28 -10.16 -4.38 -4.44
N TRP A 29 -9.56 -3.21 -4.65
CA TRP A 29 -8.11 -3.03 -4.72
C TRP A 29 -7.66 -1.96 -3.73
N SER A 30 -6.61 -2.20 -2.97
CA SER A 30 -6.06 -1.23 -2.01
C SER A 30 -4.62 -0.89 -2.37
N VAL A 31 -4.17 0.30 -1.99
CA VAL A 31 -2.74 0.64 -2.04
C VAL A 31 -2.11 0.28 -0.71
N SER A 32 -1.01 -0.46 -0.74
CA SER A 32 -0.23 -0.89 0.41
C SER A 32 1.14 -0.22 0.41
N VAL A 33 1.59 0.24 1.58
CA VAL A 33 2.94 0.74 1.82
C VAL A 33 3.36 0.37 3.24
N ASN A 34 4.52 -0.27 3.40
CA ASN A 34 5.06 -0.67 4.71
C ASN A 34 4.06 -1.40 5.63
N GLY A 35 3.17 -2.24 5.05
CA GLY A 35 2.15 -2.97 5.80
C GLY A 35 0.87 -2.17 6.11
N ALA A 36 0.83 -0.87 5.82
CA ALA A 36 -0.39 -0.06 5.90
C ALA A 36 -1.16 -0.12 4.57
N CYS A 37 -2.47 -0.36 4.63
CA CYS A 37 -3.34 -0.40 3.46
C CYS A 37 -4.35 0.76 3.47
N THR A 38 -4.61 1.36 2.32
CA THR A 38 -5.72 2.28 2.15
C THR A 38 -7.08 1.56 2.19
N ARG A 39 -8.17 2.34 2.19
CA ARG A 39 -9.50 1.80 1.89
C ARG A 39 -9.53 1.19 0.48
N PRO A 40 -10.38 0.16 0.26
CA PRO A 40 -10.49 -0.48 -1.05
C PRO A 40 -11.16 0.46 -2.06
N PHE A 41 -10.61 0.46 -3.26
CA PHE A 41 -11.17 1.06 -4.46
C PHE A 41 -11.85 -0.03 -5.28
N ALA A 42 -13.01 0.27 -5.87
CA ALA A 42 -13.72 -0.67 -6.73
C ALA A 42 -12.89 -1.05 -7.98
N ASN A 43 -12.13 -0.10 -8.54
CA ASN A 43 -11.33 -0.30 -9.75
C ASN A 43 -9.83 -0.39 -9.47
N ARG A 44 -9.19 -1.41 -10.06
CA ARG A 44 -7.73 -1.59 -10.03
C ARG A 44 -6.98 -0.37 -10.58
N GLN A 45 -7.41 0.13 -11.74
CA GLN A 45 -6.79 1.29 -12.39
C GLN A 45 -6.84 2.55 -11.51
N ALA A 46 -7.89 2.71 -10.69
CA ALA A 46 -7.96 3.81 -9.73
C ALA A 46 -6.89 3.64 -8.65
N ALA A 47 -6.75 2.44 -8.08
CA ALA A 47 -5.70 2.14 -7.10
C ALA A 47 -4.28 2.34 -7.69
N GLU A 48 -4.04 1.95 -8.94
CA GLU A 48 -2.75 2.14 -9.62
C GLU A 48 -2.41 3.62 -9.82
N ARG A 49 -3.39 4.44 -10.24
CA ARG A 49 -3.20 5.91 -10.36
C ARG A 49 -2.87 6.54 -9.01
N ILE A 50 -3.54 6.11 -7.94
CA ILE A 50 -3.26 6.59 -6.59
C ILE A 50 -1.87 6.16 -6.14
N ALA A 51 -1.49 4.89 -6.33
CA ALA A 51 -0.15 4.40 -5.99
C ALA A 51 0.95 5.19 -6.71
N ALA A 52 0.79 5.47 -8.01
CA ALA A 52 1.73 6.27 -8.79
C ALA A 52 1.83 7.73 -8.29
N THR A 53 0.70 8.32 -7.90
CA THR A 53 0.64 9.68 -7.35
C THR A 53 1.35 9.76 -6.00
N LEU A 54 1.07 8.82 -5.11
CA LEU A 54 1.70 8.72 -3.79
C LEU A 54 3.21 8.48 -3.90
N GLN A 55 3.63 7.65 -4.86
CA GLN A 55 5.04 7.44 -5.16
C GLN A 55 5.71 8.75 -5.56
N ARG A 56 5.15 9.48 -6.53
CA ARG A 56 5.67 10.77 -6.99
C ARG A 56 5.74 11.81 -5.86
N GLN A 57 4.75 11.85 -4.98
CA GLN A 57 4.74 12.75 -3.82
C GLN A 57 5.84 12.37 -2.82
N ALA A 58 6.01 11.07 -2.52
CA ALA A 58 7.08 10.60 -1.66
C ALA A 58 8.47 10.90 -2.23
N ASP A 59 8.67 10.71 -3.54
CA ASP A 59 9.93 11.01 -4.20
C ASP A 59 10.26 12.51 -4.15
N ARG A 60 9.26 13.38 -4.34
CA ARG A 60 9.42 14.84 -4.19
C ARG A 60 9.82 15.24 -2.76
N LEU A 61 9.25 14.62 -1.74
CA LEU A 61 9.60 14.89 -0.35
C LEU A 61 11.03 14.44 -0.03
N ARG A 62 11.50 13.35 -0.64
CA ARG A 62 12.87 12.85 -0.43
C ARG A 62 13.94 13.75 -1.06
N GLY A 63 13.64 14.38 -2.19
CA GLY A 63 14.55 15.30 -2.88
C GLY A 63 14.62 16.70 -2.27
N ARG A 64 13.94 16.94 -1.13
CA ARG A 64 13.93 18.23 -0.42
C ARG A 64 14.76 18.17 0.89
N GLN A 65 15.71 17.24 0.98
CA GLN A 65 16.71 17.17 2.05
C GLN A 65 18.04 17.73 1.58
#